data_AF-A0A354FEN7-F1
#
_entry.id   AF-A0A354FEN7-F1
#
_cell.length_a   1.000
_cell.length_b   1.000
_cell.length_c   1.000
_cell.angle_alpha   90.00
_cell.angle_beta   90.00
_cell.angle_gamma   90.00
#
_symmetry.space_group_name_H-M   'P 1'
#
loop_
_entity.id
_entity.type
_entity.pdbx_description
1 polymer ?
#
loop_
_entity_poly.entity_id
_entity_poly.type
_entity_poly.pdbx_seq_one_letter_code
_entity_poly.pdbx_strand_id
1 'polypeptide(L)'
;MEQTLSAISQWAIPFLFFLFLAVGWVRKVPVYEAFIQGASEGFQIAVRIIPYMVAMFVAIKVFRVSGAMDILAWICSPVLNLIGAPPEVLPLAVMRPLSGSSALGLASELIHTYGPDSFIGRLASVMQGTTDT
;
A
#
# COMPACT_ATOMS: atom_id res chain seq x y z
N MET A 1 -24.51 -10.29 -1.55
CA MET A 1 -23.61 -9.87 -0.45
C MET A 1 -22.59 -8.84 -0.93
N GLU A 2 -22.02 -8.98 -2.13
CA GLU A 2 -21.09 -7.98 -2.68
C GLU A 2 -21.71 -6.60 -2.90
N GLN A 3 -22.92 -6.50 -3.46
CA GLN A 3 -23.57 -5.21 -3.71
C GLN A 3 -23.86 -4.42 -2.42
N THR A 4 -24.24 -5.12 -1.33
CA THR A 4 -24.48 -4.49 -0.03
C THR A 4 -23.19 -4.02 0.63
N LEU A 5 -22.10 -4.80 0.51
CA LEU A 5 -20.78 -4.42 1.01
C LEU A 5 -20.22 -3.21 0.25
N SER A 6 -20.35 -3.20 -1.07
CA SER A 6 -19.92 -2.07 -1.91
C SER A 6 -20.64 -0.77 -1.54
N ALA A 7 -21.96 -0.83 -1.33
CA ALA A 7 -22.75 0.32 -0.90
C ALA A 7 -22.28 0.88 0.46
N ILE A 8 -22.01 0.01 1.45
CA ILE A 8 -21.50 0.45 2.77
C ILE A 8 -20.13 1.13 2.63
N SER A 9 -19.21 0.55 1.86
CA SER A 9 -17.88 1.14 1.63
C SER A 9 -17.96 2.51 0.96
N GLN A 10 -18.89 2.72 0.02
CA GLN A 10 -19.08 4.01 -0.64
C GLN A 10 -19.56 5.11 0.32
N TRP A 11 -20.43 4.77 1.26
CA TRP A 11 -20.95 5.72 2.26
C TRP A 11 -19.98 6.00 3.42
N ALA A 12 -18.96 5.16 3.62
CA ALA A 12 -18.00 5.31 4.70
C ALA A 12 -17.23 6.64 4.63
N ILE A 13 -16.76 7.04 3.43
CA ILE A 13 -15.95 8.25 3.25
C ILE A 13 -16.80 9.52 3.49
N PRO A 14 -17.98 9.72 2.86
CA PRO A 14 -18.82 10.89 3.13
C PRO A 14 -19.23 10.99 4.60
N PHE A 15 -19.58 9.87 5.23
CA PHE A 15 -19.99 9.84 6.63
C PHE A 15 -18.85 10.30 7.56
N LEU A 16 -17.64 9.79 7.33
CA LEU A 16 -16.46 10.14 8.11
C LEU A 16 -16.09 11.63 7.92
N PHE A 17 -16.22 12.14 6.70
CA PHE A 17 -16.02 13.56 6.41
C PHE A 17 -17.04 14.45 7.15
N PHE A 18 -18.32 14.08 7.11
CA PHE A 18 -19.38 14.77 7.84
C PHE A 18 -19.13 14.76 9.35
N LEU A 19 -18.69 13.63 9.90
CA LEU A 19 -18.37 13.48 11.31
C LEU A 19 -17.26 14.44 11.76
N PHE A 20 -16.18 14.59 10.97
CA PHE A 20 -15.13 15.55 11.29
C PHE A 20 -15.60 17.00 11.25
N LEU A 21 -16.41 17.37 10.25
CA LEU A 21 -16.98 18.72 10.15
C LEU A 21 -17.91 18.99 11.34
N ALA A 22 -18.76 18.03 11.72
CA ALA A 22 -19.69 18.14 12.85
C ALA A 22 -18.94 18.27 14.19
N VAL A 23 -17.89 17.47 14.41
CA VAL A 23 -17.03 17.58 15.61
C VAL A 23 -16.32 18.93 15.67
N GLY A 24 -15.77 19.39 14.54
CA GLY A 24 -15.13 20.71 14.44
C GLY A 24 -16.09 21.84 14.75
N TRP A 25 -17.33 21.75 14.25
CA TRP A 25 -18.41 22.71 14.55
C TRP A 25 -18.77 22.72 16.03
N VAL A 26 -19.05 21.56 16.63
CA VAL A 26 -19.45 21.45 18.06
C VAL A 26 -18.35 21.99 18.97
N ARG A 27 -17.08 21.76 18.61
CA ARG A 27 -15.91 22.27 19.37
C ARG A 27 -15.53 23.71 19.03
N LYS A 28 -16.30 24.40 18.18
CA LYS A 28 -16.05 25.79 17.75
C LYS A 28 -14.66 26.01 17.17
N VAL A 29 -14.13 25.00 16.48
CA VAL A 29 -12.87 25.10 15.73
C VAL A 29 -13.15 25.78 14.39
N PRO A 30 -12.30 26.70 13.91
CA PRO A 30 -12.41 27.24 12.57
C PRO A 30 -12.09 26.15 11.52
N VAL A 31 -13.10 25.37 11.16
CA VAL A 31 -12.97 24.13 10.38
C VAL A 31 -12.27 24.38 9.04
N TYR A 32 -12.59 25.49 8.37
CA TYR A 32 -11.97 25.84 7.09
C TYR A 32 -10.47 26.14 7.22
N GLU A 33 -10.08 26.95 8.20
CA GLU A 33 -8.68 27.32 8.43
C GLU A 33 -7.85 26.09 8.82
N ALA A 34 -8.36 25.28 9.75
CA ALA A 34 -7.74 24.02 10.15
C ALA A 34 -7.59 23.04 8.97
N PHE A 35 -8.59 22.96 8.10
CA PHE A 35 -8.53 22.14 6.90
C PHE A 35 -7.44 22.62 5.92
N ILE A 36 -7.37 23.92 5.62
CA ILE A 36 -6.37 24.48 4.72
C ILE A 36 -4.96 24.31 5.28
N GLN A 37 -4.77 24.52 6.58
CA GLN A 37 -3.49 24.29 7.24
C GLN A 37 -3.07 22.81 7.12
N GLY A 38 -3.94 21.88 7.51
CA GLY A 38 -3.65 20.45 7.41
C GLY A 38 -3.38 20.00 5.97
N ALA A 39 -4.10 20.56 4.98
CA ALA A 39 -3.87 20.28 3.57
C ALA A 39 -2.49 20.80 3.09
N SER A 40 -2.08 21.99 3.53
CA SER A 40 -0.77 22.56 3.19
C SER A 40 0.39 21.74 3.77
N GLU A 41 0.30 21.38 5.06
CA GLU A 41 1.28 20.53 5.74
C GLU A 41 1.37 19.14 5.08
N GLY A 42 0.22 18.52 4.80
CA GLY A 42 0.15 17.23 4.11
C GLY A 42 0.74 17.28 2.71
N PHE A 43 0.50 18.34 1.95
CA PHE A 43 1.07 18.52 0.62
C PHE A 43 2.60 18.59 0.65
N GLN A 44 3.18 19.33 1.60
CA GLN A 44 4.64 19.40 1.77
C GLN A 44 5.25 18.03 2.09
N ILE A 45 4.59 17.24 2.95
CA ILE A 45 5.01 15.88 3.27
C ILE A 45 4.97 15.00 2.01
N ALA A 46 3.88 15.05 1.24
CA ALA A 46 3.74 14.27 0.01
C ALA A 46 4.86 14.57 -0.99
N VAL A 47 5.15 15.85 -1.25
CA VAL A 47 6.24 16.27 -2.15
C VAL A 47 7.60 15.75 -1.69
N ARG A 48 7.84 15.64 -0.37
CA ARG A 48 9.08 15.07 0.17
C ARG A 48 9.16 13.54 0.01
N ILE A 49 8.05 12.82 0.07
CA ILE A 49 8.01 11.35 0.00
C ILE A 49 8.08 10.83 -1.44
N ILE A 50 7.47 11.55 -2.39
CA ILE A 50 7.38 11.14 -3.81
C ILE A 50 8.75 10.72 -4.40
N PRO A 51 9.85 11.49 -4.25
CA PRO A 51 11.15 11.13 -4.83
C PRO A 51 11.65 9.76 -4.37
N TYR A 52 11.49 9.42 -3.08
CA TYR A 52 11.92 8.14 -2.53
C TYR A 52 11.10 6.99 -3.12
N MET A 53 9.77 7.16 -3.20
CA MET A 53 8.88 6.16 -3.79
C MET A 53 9.22 5.93 -5.27
N VAL A 54 9.44 7.00 -6.04
CA VAL A 54 9.79 6.92 -7.46
C VAL A 54 11.13 6.20 -7.65
N ALA A 55 12.18 6.62 -6.94
CA ALA A 55 13.51 6.00 -7.04
C ALA A 55 13.44 4.49 -6.76
N MET A 56 12.69 4.11 -5.73
CA MET A 56 12.55 2.72 -5.33
C MET A 56 11.71 1.89 -6.33
N PHE A 57 10.59 2.42 -6.84
CA PHE A 57 9.83 1.74 -7.90
C PHE A 57 10.64 1.57 -9.18
N VAL A 58 11.43 2.58 -9.56
CA VAL A 58 12.35 2.48 -10.70
C VAL A 58 13.39 1.38 -10.44
N ALA A 59 14.01 1.35 -9.26
CA ALA A 59 14.98 0.30 -8.91
C ALA A 59 14.37 -1.10 -9.01
N ILE A 60 13.18 -1.32 -8.45
CA ILE A 60 12.48 -2.61 -8.55
C ILE A 60 12.21 -2.99 -10.01
N LYS A 61 11.72 -2.03 -10.81
CA LYS A 61 11.43 -2.27 -12.22
C LYS A 61 12.69 -2.65 -12.99
N VAL A 62 13.81 -1.99 -12.72
CA VAL A 62 15.13 -2.34 -13.28
C VAL A 62 15.53 -3.75 -12.87
N PHE A 63 15.42 -4.11 -11.58
CA PHE A 63 15.75 -5.46 -11.08
C PHE A 63 14.88 -6.57 -11.68
N ARG A 64 13.59 -6.28 -11.93
CA ARG A 64 12.64 -7.22 -12.53
C ARG A 64 12.92 -7.40 -14.02
N VAL A 65 13.16 -6.32 -14.75
CA VAL A 65 13.41 -6.37 -16.20
C VAL A 65 14.82 -6.89 -16.51
N SER A 66 15.80 -6.68 -15.62
CA SER A 66 17.17 -7.17 -15.80
C SER A 66 17.35 -8.68 -15.53
N GLY A 67 16.32 -9.35 -14.99
CA GLY A 67 16.41 -10.75 -14.54
C GLY A 67 17.17 -10.93 -13.23
N ALA A 68 17.60 -9.85 -12.56
CA ALA A 68 18.26 -9.92 -11.26
C ALA A 68 17.33 -10.51 -10.18
N MET A 69 16.02 -10.26 -10.28
CA MET A 69 15.02 -10.84 -9.39
C MET A 69 14.95 -12.37 -9.50
N ASP A 70 15.10 -12.92 -10.71
CA ASP A 70 15.08 -14.37 -10.94
C ASP A 70 16.34 -15.04 -10.33
N ILE A 71 17.49 -14.37 -10.43
CA ILE A 71 18.73 -14.83 -9.81
C ILE A 71 18.60 -14.82 -8.28
N LEU A 72 18.03 -13.74 -7.71
CA LEU A 72 17.77 -13.67 -6.27
C LEU A 72 16.78 -14.75 -5.82
N ALA A 73 15.72 -14.99 -6.58
CA ALA A 73 14.77 -16.06 -6.32
C ALA A 73 15.42 -17.43 -6.38
N TRP A 74 16.34 -17.68 -7.32
CA TRP A 74 17.08 -18.94 -7.41
C TRP A 74 17.98 -19.16 -6.20
N ILE A 75 18.69 -18.13 -5.74
CA ILE A 75 19.54 -18.20 -4.53
C ILE A 75 18.70 -18.44 -3.27
N CYS A 76 17.54 -17.76 -3.16
CA CYS A 76 16.63 -17.89 -2.02
C CYS A 76 15.71 -19.12 -2.10
N SER A 77 15.65 -19.78 -3.26
CA SER A 77 14.81 -20.95 -3.56
C SER A 77 14.80 -22.04 -2.47
N PRO A 78 15.93 -22.50 -1.89
CA PRO A 78 15.89 -23.51 -0.84
C PRO A 78 15.09 -23.08 0.39
N VAL A 79 15.09 -21.78 0.73
CA VAL A 79 14.33 -21.23 1.87
C VAL A 79 12.88 -20.97 1.46
N LEU A 80 12.66 -20.40 0.26
CA LEU A 80 11.33 -20.09 -0.26
C LEU A 80 10.48 -21.36 -0.44
N ASN A 81 11.08 -22.43 -0.97
CA ASN A 81 10.42 -23.72 -1.16
C ASN A 81 10.06 -24.39 0.18
N LEU A 82 10.86 -24.16 1.24
CA LEU A 82 10.58 -24.68 2.57
C LEU A 82 9.31 -24.04 3.17
N ILE A 83 9.08 -22.75 2.86
CA ILE A 83 7.96 -21.96 3.38
C ILE A 83 6.77 -21.95 2.39
N GLY A 84 6.94 -22.49 1.18
CA GLY A 84 5.92 -22.49 0.12
C GLY A 84 5.66 -21.09 -0.45
N ALA A 85 6.64 -20.18 -0.34
CA ALA A 85 6.49 -18.80 -0.79
C ALA A 85 6.84 -18.68 -2.29
N PRO A 86 5.94 -18.11 -3.11
CA PRO A 86 6.15 -17.97 -4.55
C PRO A 86 7.19 -16.86 -4.84
N PRO A 87 8.04 -16.98 -5.88
CA PRO A 87 9.06 -15.97 -6.21
C PRO A 87 8.52 -14.56 -6.46
N GLU A 88 7.25 -14.46 -6.86
CA GLU A 88 6.59 -13.20 -7.20
C GLU A 88 6.37 -12.28 -5.99
N VAL A 89 6.33 -12.83 -4.77
CA VAL A 89 6.17 -12.03 -3.54
C VAL A 89 7.50 -11.55 -2.95
N LEU A 90 8.63 -12.01 -3.48
CA LEU A 90 9.97 -11.66 -3.02
C LEU A 90 10.24 -10.14 -3.04
N PRO A 91 9.88 -9.38 -4.10
CA PRO A 91 9.98 -7.93 -4.09
C PRO A 91 9.14 -7.30 -2.97
N LEU A 92 7.91 -7.79 -2.76
CA LEU A 92 7.04 -7.32 -1.68
C LEU A 92 7.65 -7.62 -0.29
N ALA A 93 8.27 -8.80 -0.12
CA ALA A 93 8.91 -9.20 1.13
C ALA A 93 10.10 -8.31 1.50
N VAL A 94 10.89 -7.89 0.52
CA VAL A 94 12.03 -6.98 0.73
C VAL A 94 11.56 -5.56 1.01
N MET A 95 10.49 -5.14 0.36
CA MET A 95 10.00 -3.76 0.39
C MET A 95 9.17 -3.46 1.64
N ARG A 96 8.43 -4.45 2.14
CA ARG A 96 7.51 -4.28 3.27
C ARG A 96 8.19 -3.71 4.53
N PRO A 97 9.41 -4.14 4.92
CA PRO A 97 10.12 -3.54 6.06
C PRO A 97 10.68 -2.15 5.78
N LEU A 98 10.93 -1.80 4.52
CA LEU A 98 11.61 -0.56 4.15
C LEU A 98 10.64 0.61 3.92
N SER A 99 9.43 0.33 3.41
CA SER A 99 8.42 1.35 3.11
C SER A 99 7.03 0.75 2.91
N GLY A 100 6.05 1.17 3.72
CA GLY A 100 4.67 0.72 3.56
C GLY A 100 3.97 1.26 2.33
N SER A 101 4.21 2.52 1.95
CA SER A 101 3.54 3.15 0.81
C SER A 101 3.91 2.49 -0.53
N SER A 102 5.15 2.02 -0.65
CA SER A 102 5.63 1.31 -1.83
C SER A 102 5.28 -0.18 -1.83
N ALA A 103 5.32 -0.82 -0.67
CA ALA A 103 4.82 -2.19 -0.50
C ALA A 103 3.34 -2.28 -0.88
N LEU A 104 2.53 -1.27 -0.53
CA LEU A 104 1.12 -1.19 -0.93
C LEU A 104 0.94 -1.09 -2.44
N GLY A 105 1.81 -0.32 -3.13
CA GLY A 105 1.83 -0.26 -4.59
C GLY A 105 2.11 -1.63 -5.22
N LEU A 106 3.11 -2.36 -4.70
CA LEU A 106 3.46 -3.71 -5.17
C LEU A 106 2.38 -4.75 -4.86
N ALA A 107 1.80 -4.71 -3.66
CA ALA A 107 0.72 -5.60 -3.27
C ALA A 107 -0.51 -5.37 -4.18
N SER A 108 -0.83 -4.12 -4.49
CA SER A 108 -1.89 -3.76 -5.43
C SER A 108 -1.60 -4.30 -6.84
N GLU A 109 -0.36 -4.18 -7.34
CA GLU A 109 0.04 -4.75 -8.62
C GLU A 109 -0.10 -6.28 -8.64
N LEU A 110 0.34 -6.98 -7.59
CA LEU A 110 0.21 -8.43 -7.46
C LEU A 110 -1.26 -8.87 -7.43
N ILE A 111 -2.10 -8.18 -6.66
CA ILE A 111 -3.54 -8.46 -6.58
C ILE A 111 -4.21 -8.20 -7.93
N HIS A 112 -3.85 -7.11 -8.62
CA HIS A 112 -4.38 -6.81 -9.95
C HIS A 112 -3.93 -7.83 -11.01
N THR A 113 -2.71 -8.37 -10.89
CA THR A 113 -2.14 -9.30 -11.87
C THR A 113 -2.66 -10.73 -11.67
N TYR A 114 -2.69 -11.21 -10.42
CA TYR A 114 -3.04 -12.60 -10.10
C TYR A 114 -4.48 -12.78 -9.62
N GLY A 115 -5.18 -11.68 -9.32
CA GLY A 115 -6.51 -11.68 -8.71
C GLY A 115 -6.44 -11.76 -7.18
N PRO A 116 -7.40 -11.15 -6.47
CA PRO A 116 -7.45 -11.13 -5.00
C PRO A 116 -7.61 -12.52 -4.38
N ASP A 117 -8.33 -13.42 -5.06
CA ASP A 117 -8.59 -14.80 -4.60
C ASP A 117 -7.46 -15.78 -4.95
N SER A 118 -6.38 -15.33 -5.59
CA SER A 118 -5.21 -16.17 -5.81
C SER A 118 -4.40 -16.36 -4.53
N PHE A 119 -3.58 -17.41 -4.50
CA PHE A 119 -2.65 -17.61 -3.38
C PHE A 119 -1.69 -16.41 -3.22
N ILE A 120 -1.17 -15.89 -4.33
CA ILE A 120 -0.30 -14.70 -4.35
C ILE A 120 -1.05 -13.47 -3.84
N GLY A 121 -2.29 -13.24 -4.28
CA GLY A 121 -3.13 -12.11 -3.84
C GLY A 121 -3.44 -12.15 -2.34
N ARG A 122 -3.79 -13.33 -1.82
CA ARG A 122 -3.98 -13.53 -0.37
C ARG A 122 -2.69 -13.35 0.42
N LEU A 123 -1.57 -13.91 -0.06
CA LEU A 123 -0.28 -13.77 0.60
C LEU A 123 0.17 -12.31 0.63
N ALA A 124 0.04 -11.59 -0.49
CA ALA A 124 0.32 -10.16 -0.55
C ALA A 124 -0.55 -9.35 0.42
N SER A 125 -1.83 -9.71 0.55
CA SER A 125 -2.75 -9.09 1.50
C SER A 125 -2.36 -9.35 2.96
N VAL A 126 -1.92 -10.57 3.29
CA VAL A 126 -1.38 -10.91 4.62
C VAL A 126 -0.10 -10.12 4.90
N MET A 127 0.84 -10.09 3.97
CA MET A 127 2.09 -9.32 4.10
C MET A 127 1.83 -7.83 4.24
N GLN A 128 0.79 -7.31 3.57
CA GLN A 128 0.36 -5.94 3.75
C GLN A 128 -0.26 -5.68 5.14
N GLY A 129 -0.65 -6.71 5.89
CA GLY A 129 -1.17 -6.58 7.26
C GLY A 129 -0.13 -6.71 8.38
N THR A 130 1.13 -7.07 8.11
CA THR A 130 2.07 -7.52 9.16
C THR A 130 2.90 -6.43 9.84
N THR A 131 2.98 -5.20 9.31
CA THR A 131 3.79 -4.12 9.93
C THR A 131 3.36 -2.71 9.48
N ASP A 132 3.34 -1.70 10.34
CA ASP A 132 2.91 -0.32 10.01
C ASP A 132 4.06 0.61 9.56
N THR A 133 5.14 0.05 9.03
CA THR A 133 6.27 0.82 8.49
C THR A 133 5.90 1.57 7.22
#